data_AF-A0A2D9R167-F1
#
_entry.id   AF-A0A2D9R167-F1
#
_cell.length_a   1.000
_cell.length_b   1.000
_cell.length_c   1.000
_cell.angle_alpha   90.00
_cell.angle_beta   90.00
_cell.angle_gamma   90.00
#
_symmetry.space_group_name_H-M   'P 1'
#
loop_
_entity.id
_entity.type
_entity.pdbx_description
1 polymer ?
#
loop_
_entity_poly.entity_id
_entity_poly.type
_entity_poly.pdbx_seq_one_letter_code
_entity_poly.pdbx_strand_id
1 'polypeptide(L)' 'MKRGLLIIDRGSRQREASEELEVICEGIKAKGDYNFVDFCFLEVEPPYIEDGIEKCLKQDI' A
#
# COMPACT_ATOMS: atom_id res chain seq x y z
N MET A 1 0.78 -7.51 19.28
CA MET A 1 1.58 -6.45 18.62
C MET A 1 0.88 -6.16 17.32
N LYS A 2 0.50 -4.91 17.06
CA LYS A 2 -0.18 -4.57 15.83
C LYS A 2 0.85 -4.47 14.70
N ARG A 3 0.43 -4.74 13.46
CA ARG A 3 1.32 -4.88 12.31
C ARG A 3 0.74 -4.20 11.07
N GLY A 4 1.60 -3.49 10.36
CA GLY A 4 1.28 -2.80 9.12
C GLY A 4 2.17 -3.28 7.99
N LEU A 5 1.64 -3.27 6.78
CA LEU A 5 2.39 -3.55 5.55
C LEU A 5 2.17 -2.40 4.56
N LEU A 6 3.26 -1.86 4.03
CA LEU A 6 3.25 -0.91 2.93
C LEU A 6 3.98 -1.54 1.74
N ILE A 7 3.27 -1.71 0.63
CA ILE A 7 3.84 -2.18 -0.64
C ILE A 7 4.37 -0.97 -1.40
N ILE A 8 5.55 -1.12 -2.00
CA ILE A 8 6.15 -0.10 -2.86
C ILE A 8 6.27 -0.69 -4.25
N ASP A 9 5.47 -0.19 -5.17
CA ASP A 9 5.60 -0.48 -6.60
C ASP A 9 6.37 0.65 -7.30
N ARG A 10 6.91 0.41 -8.50
CA ARG A 10 7.52 1.48 -9.28
C ARG A 10 6.48 2.55 -9.69
N GLY A 11 5.26 2.09 -9.94
CA GLY A 11 4.15 2.83 -10.52
C GLY A 11 4.06 2.62 -12.03
N SER A 12 2.87 2.86 -12.57
CA SER A 12 2.55 2.70 -13.98
C SER A 12 1.65 3.85 -14.44
N ARG A 13 1.60 4.11 -15.75
CA ARG A 13 0.55 4.97 -16.34
C ARG A 13 -0.72 4.19 -16.67
N GLN A 14 -0.64 2.86 -16.58
CA GLN A 14 -1.77 1.98 -16.78
C GLN A 14 -2.53 1.87 -15.47
N ARG A 15 -3.78 2.31 -15.49
CA ARG A 15 -4.68 2.28 -14.33
C ARG A 15 -4.83 0.88 -13.72
N GLU A 16 -4.71 -0.15 -14.56
CA GLU A 16 -4.73 -1.56 -14.15
C GLU A 16 -3.71 -1.88 -13.05
N ALA A 17 -2.53 -1.24 -13.05
CA ALA A 17 -1.50 -1.50 -12.02
C ALA A 17 -1.97 -1.08 -10.61
N SER A 18 -2.63 0.08 -10.51
CA SER A 18 -3.23 0.54 -9.26
C SER A 18 -4.36 -0.38 -8.81
N GLU A 19 -5.22 -0.80 -9.74
CA GLU A 19 -6.35 -1.71 -9.46
C GLU A 19 -5.86 -3.11 -8.99
N GLU A 20 -4.79 -3.63 -9.59
CA GLU A 20 -4.16 -4.88 -9.17
C GLU A 20 -3.55 -4.77 -7.76
N LEU A 21 -2.91 -3.64 -7.44
CA LEU A 21 -2.34 -3.40 -6.10
C LEU A 21 -3.42 -3.31 -5.02
N GLU A 22 -4.58 -2.71 -5.32
CA GLU A 22 -5.75 -2.72 -4.43
C GLU A 22 -6.17 -4.16 -4.10
N VAL A 23 -6.35 -5.01 -5.13
CA VAL A 23 -6.72 -6.42 -4.96
C VAL A 23 -5.67 -7.20 -4.15
N ILE A 24 -4.39 -6.93 -4.38
CA ILE A 24 -3.29 -7.54 -3.61
C ILE A 24 -3.37 -7.11 -2.14
N CYS A 25 -3.58 -5.83 -1.86
CA CYS A 25 -3.69 -5.31 -0.49
C CYS A 25 -4.88 -5.94 0.25
N GLU A 26 -6.04 -6.01 -0.38
CA GLU A 26 -7.22 -6.69 0.17
C GLU A 26 -6.96 -8.17 0.45
N GLY A 27 -6.33 -8.86 -0.50
CA GLY A 27 -5.98 -10.28 -0.37
C GLY A 27 -5.01 -10.56 0.78
N ILE A 28 -4.01 -9.70 0.97
CA ILE A 28 -3.06 -9.81 2.08
C ILE A 28 -3.74 -9.50 3.40
N LYS A 29 -4.57 -8.46 3.47
CA LYS A 29 -5.29 -8.09 4.70
C LYS A 29 -6.28 -9.18 5.12
N ALA A 30 -6.95 -9.83 4.16
CA ALA A 30 -7.90 -10.89 4.44
C ALA A 30 -7.25 -12.21 4.91
N LYS A 31 -6.01 -12.49 4.46
CA LYS A 31 -5.32 -13.76 4.72
C LYS A 31 -4.21 -13.66 5.76
N GLY A 32 -3.69 -12.46 6.00
CA GLY A 32 -2.56 -12.19 6.89
C GLY A 32 -2.97 -11.59 8.22
N ASP A 33 -2.04 -11.58 9.17
CA ASP A 33 -2.20 -10.94 10.48
C ASP A 33 -1.67 -9.50 10.44
N TYR A 34 -2.32 -8.66 9.61
CA TYR A 34 -2.00 -7.24 9.44
C TYR A 34 -3.22 -6.37 9.75
N ASN A 35 -3.02 -5.35 10.59
CA ASN A 35 -4.04 -4.35 10.93
C ASN A 35 -4.20 -3.32 9.80
N PHE A 36 -3.11 -3.09 9.06
CA PHE A 36 -3.06 -2.13 7.96
C PHE A 36 -2.27 -2.73 6.80
N VAL A 37 -2.82 -2.61 5.59
CA VAL A 37 -2.14 -2.98 4.35
C VAL A 37 -2.48 -1.91 3.33
N ASP A 38 -1.47 -1.37 2.67
CA ASP A 38 -1.62 -0.30 1.68
C ASP A 38 -0.46 -0.32 0.69
N PHE A 39 -0.53 0.52 -0.34
CA PHE A 39 0.53 0.66 -1.34
C PHE A 39 0.86 2.12 -1.63
N CYS A 40 2.05 2.32 -2.18
CA CYS A 40 2.52 3.58 -2.73
C CYS A 40 3.50 3.30 -3.88
N PHE A 41 3.92 4.35 -4.55
CA PHE A 41 4.72 4.30 -5.75
C PHE A 41 6.06 5.00 -5.60
N LEU A 42 7.04 4.52 -6.36
CA LEU A 42 8.38 5.11 -6.38
C LEU A 42 8.42 6.41 -7.20
N GLU A 43 7.89 6.42 -8.43
CA GLU A 43 8.19 7.52 -9.36
C GLU A 43 7.13 7.85 -10.42
N VAL A 44 6.20 6.96 -10.76
CA VAL A 44 5.36 7.17 -11.96
C VAL A 44 4.06 7.93 -11.67
N GLU A 45 3.38 7.59 -10.59
CA GLU A 45 2.13 8.24 -10.16
C GLU A 45 2.06 8.28 -8.63
N PRO A 46 1.31 9.22 -8.01
CA PRO A 46 1.10 9.22 -6.56
C PRO A 46 0.06 8.17 -6.14
N PRO A 47 0.02 7.76 -4.85
CA PRO A 47 0.78 8.28 -3.71
C PRO A 47 2.25 7.82 -3.70
N TYR A 48 3.19 8.69 -3.32
CA TYR A 48 4.62 8.35 -3.23
C TYR A 48 5.00 7.75 -1.88
N ILE A 49 6.24 7.27 -1.77
CA ILE A 49 6.77 6.65 -0.53
C ILE A 49 6.54 7.52 0.71
N GLU A 50 6.77 8.83 0.61
CA GLU A 50 6.56 9.76 1.72
C GLU A 50 5.08 9.80 2.16
N ASP A 51 4.15 9.88 1.20
CA ASP A 51 2.70 9.84 1.45
C ASP A 51 2.29 8.52 2.11
N GLY A 52 2.84 7.40 1.62
CA GLY A 52 2.60 6.06 2.14
C GLY A 52 3.06 5.91 3.59
N ILE A 53 4.27 6.38 3.90
CA ILE A 53 4.82 6.36 5.26
C ILE A 53 3.99 7.25 6.19
N GLU A 54 3.63 8.46 5.76
CA GLU A 54 2.80 9.36 6.57
C GLU A 54 1.43 8.73 6.88
N LYS A 55 0.84 8.04 5.91
CA LYS A 55 -0.41 7.30 6.09
C LYS A 55 -0.26 6.15 7.08
N CYS A 56 0.84 5.40 7.04
CA CYS A 56 1.17 4.36 8.03
C CYS A 56 1.29 4.94 9.44
N LEU A 57 2.03 6.03 9.62
CA LEU A 57 2.24 6.66 10.93
C LEU A 57 0.96 7.19 11.58
N LYS A 58 -0.07 7.51 10.77
CA LYS A 58 -1.40 7.91 11.25
C LYS A 58 -2.27 6.73 11.69
N GLN A 59 -1.89 5.50 11.37
CA GLN A 59 -2.61 4.32 11.83
C GLN A 59 -2.14 3.93 13.22
N ASP A 60 -3.05 3.38 14.01
CA ASP A 60 -2.76 2.79 15.31
C ASP A 60 -2.24 1.35 15.09
N ILE A 61 -1.00 1.25 14.59
CA ILE A 61 -0.21 0.02 14.30
C ILE A 61 0.75 -0.33 15.44
#